data_AF-A0A074ZNC0-F1
#
_entry.id   AF-A0A074ZNC0-F1
#
_cell.length_a   1.000
_cell.length_b   1.000
_cell.length_c   1.000
_cell.angle_alpha   90.00
_cell.angle_beta   90.00
_cell.angle_gamma   90.00
#
_symmetry.space_group_name_H-M   'P 1'
#
loop_
_entity.id
_entity.type
_entity.pdbx_description
1 polymer ?
#
loop_
_entity_poly.entity_id
_entity_poly.type
_entity_poly.pdbx_seq_one_letter_code
_entity_poly.pdbx_strand_id
1 'polypeptide(L)'
;MSVRTSVIRALRACQVPRTPGSVASSAFFEGQAGQSWLRVSAGQRAISSRAQSPAINGKSGKPGRFGKPGQSGKPGKSGKSGKSAEGERSARDLERFNRGVLPENENPVKVFNANLRDGTLTKAIAASCLKTAVRRENYDGGLGEATIKWIWKEHDSYEFPKDVELLDYMIRLLVQEGKEDLLWSWIEQKSRKRGNLGPKDRFAWRADAVKSLVTSKAFASEDSLDEALQVFLRAKSSTYSIPLAPARTETAKLLMMPASKKAFENDQGPQVEQLRWPNTDLKLWESFFKAIDAREDVSEPFRVQLPLYRPDGPDPQPYLKYSRHLAGHPSLVQKMLKRQSLVPWIARGRHAEAVLRQSGQAEDANWLGAFTKELDSKSEVIRKKRDERRTAQRNGASKKFKEELGDSPL
;
A
#
# COMPACT_ATOMS: atom_id res chain seq x y z
N MET A 1 -18.44 -65.35 -10.61
CA MET A 1 -19.10 -65.55 -9.31
C MET A 1 -18.22 -66.45 -8.46
N SER A 2 -18.25 -66.28 -7.13
CA SER A 2 -17.45 -67.01 -6.10
C SER A 2 -16.01 -66.45 -5.89
N VAL A 3 -15.46 -66.23 -4.70
CA VAL A 3 -15.89 -66.31 -3.29
C VAL A 3 -14.85 -65.54 -2.44
N ARG A 4 -15.25 -65.12 -1.22
CA ARG A 4 -14.42 -64.63 -0.08
C ARG A 4 -13.16 -65.52 0.12
N THR A 5 -12.04 -65.12 0.74
CA THR A 5 -11.82 -64.99 2.19
C THR A 5 -10.28 -64.92 2.44
N SER A 6 -9.83 -64.15 3.47
CA SER A 6 -8.64 -64.33 4.34
C SER A 6 -7.22 -64.44 3.70
N VAL A 7 -6.14 -63.87 4.26
CA VAL A 7 -5.47 -64.29 5.51
C VAL A 7 -4.49 -63.21 6.01
N ILE A 8 -4.43 -63.08 7.34
CA ILE A 8 -3.50 -62.27 8.17
C ILE A 8 -2.31 -63.15 8.65
N ARG A 9 -1.15 -62.50 8.86
CA ARG A 9 0.04 -62.89 9.69
C ARG A 9 1.03 -63.96 9.19
N ALA A 10 2.31 -63.57 9.18
CA ALA A 10 3.36 -64.24 9.96
C ALA A 10 4.49 -63.25 10.31
N LEU A 11 5.06 -63.43 11.50
CA LEU A 11 6.05 -62.61 12.21
C LEU A 11 7.41 -63.34 12.27
N ARG A 12 8.48 -62.54 12.40
CA ARG A 12 9.70 -62.73 13.22
C ARG A 12 10.89 -63.62 12.78
N ALA A 13 12.05 -63.08 13.19
CA ALA A 13 13.39 -63.67 13.43
C ALA A 13 14.35 -63.53 12.23
N CYS A 14 15.51 -62.87 12.33
CA CYS A 14 16.56 -63.06 13.34
C CYS A 14 17.29 -61.75 13.75
N GLN A 15 17.79 -61.74 14.98
CA GLN A 15 18.72 -60.77 15.56
C GLN A 15 20.15 -61.35 15.64
N VAL A 16 21.14 -60.57 15.17
CA VAL A 16 22.43 -60.15 15.83
C VAL A 16 23.54 -61.22 16.04
N PRO A 17 24.84 -60.90 15.75
CA PRO A 17 25.75 -60.28 16.72
C PRO A 17 26.51 -59.01 16.25
N ARG A 18 26.84 -58.17 17.24
CA ARG A 18 27.64 -56.91 17.22
C ARG A 18 29.15 -57.21 17.24
N THR A 19 30.05 -56.35 16.72
CA THR A 19 30.76 -55.22 17.38
C THR A 19 32.01 -54.83 16.53
N PRO A 20 32.85 -53.82 16.85
CA PRO A 20 32.60 -52.37 17.00
C PRO A 20 33.65 -51.47 16.27
N GLY A 21 33.37 -50.17 16.15
CA GLY A 21 34.37 -49.11 15.87
C GLY A 21 33.76 -47.88 15.16
N SER A 22 33.35 -46.83 15.88
CA SER A 22 34.12 -45.57 16.12
C SER A 22 34.15 -44.68 14.85
N VAL A 23 33.67 -43.43 14.73
CA VAL A 23 33.32 -42.31 15.64
C VAL A 23 32.41 -41.31 14.87
N ALA A 24 31.41 -40.72 15.55
CA ALA A 24 30.75 -39.39 15.42
C ALA A 24 30.49 -38.72 14.05
N SER A 25 29.44 -37.93 13.81
CA SER A 25 28.23 -37.55 14.56
C SER A 25 27.29 -36.86 13.55
N SER A 26 26.11 -37.42 13.36
CA SER A 26 24.94 -36.77 12.76
C SER A 26 23.78 -37.02 13.72
N ALA A 27 23.28 -35.97 14.37
CA ALA A 27 22.12 -36.07 15.24
C ALA A 27 20.90 -35.48 14.53
N PHE A 28 19.94 -36.37 14.32
CA PHE A 28 18.66 -36.22 13.67
C PHE A 28 17.61 -35.68 14.66
N PHE A 29 16.52 -35.22 14.06
CA PHE A 29 15.25 -34.78 14.64
C PHE A 29 14.48 -35.91 15.34
N GLU A 30 13.79 -35.59 16.45
CA GLU A 30 12.45 -36.06 16.92
C GLU A 30 12.39 -35.71 18.43
N GLY A 31 11.36 -35.12 19.03
CA GLY A 31 10.00 -34.77 18.64
C GLY A 31 9.17 -34.82 19.94
N GLN A 32 8.38 -33.79 20.26
CA GLN A 32 7.16 -33.96 21.07
C GLN A 32 6.33 -32.66 21.09
N ALA A 33 5.09 -32.79 20.62
CA ALA A 33 4.03 -31.81 20.68
C ALA A 33 3.35 -31.83 22.06
N GLY A 34 2.93 -30.66 22.56
CA GLY A 34 2.20 -30.52 23.81
C GLY A 34 1.49 -29.18 23.92
N GLN A 35 0.22 -29.20 23.54
CA GLN A 35 -0.88 -28.22 23.63
C GLN A 35 -0.80 -27.13 24.73
N SER A 36 -1.14 -25.89 24.37
CA SER A 36 -1.95 -24.96 25.19
C SER A 36 -2.18 -23.63 24.45
N TRP A 37 -3.35 -23.47 23.82
CA TRP A 37 -3.89 -22.16 23.46
C TRP A 37 -5.40 -22.19 23.67
N LEU A 38 -5.85 -21.89 24.89
CA LEU A 38 -7.22 -21.51 25.20
C LEU A 38 -7.25 -20.78 26.55
N ARG A 39 -7.44 -19.46 26.54
CA ARG A 39 -8.60 -18.75 27.16
C ARG A 39 -8.29 -17.30 27.55
N VAL A 40 -9.29 -16.46 27.20
CA VAL A 40 -9.84 -15.32 27.96
C VAL A 40 -8.93 -14.08 28.02
N SER A 41 -9.37 -12.91 27.54
CA SER A 41 -10.18 -12.03 28.38
C SER A 41 -11.06 -11.06 27.58
N ALA A 42 -12.34 -11.09 27.91
CA ALA A 42 -13.21 -9.93 27.88
C ALA A 42 -12.98 -9.10 29.17
N GLY A 43 -13.02 -7.77 29.03
CA GLY A 43 -13.59 -6.89 30.06
C GLY A 43 -12.65 -6.27 31.11
N GLN A 44 -12.87 -4.96 31.29
CA GLN A 44 -12.77 -4.14 32.51
C GLN A 44 -11.55 -3.24 32.74
N ARG A 45 -11.83 -1.94 32.53
CA ARG A 45 -11.76 -0.78 33.45
C ARG A 45 -10.59 -0.68 34.45
N ALA A 46 -9.81 0.38 34.23
CA ALA A 46 -9.46 1.49 35.13
C ALA A 46 -9.22 1.24 36.64
N ILE A 47 -7.98 1.53 37.08
CA ILE A 47 -7.60 2.08 38.40
C ILE A 47 -6.37 3.00 38.13
N SER A 48 -6.53 4.32 38.09
CA SER A 48 -6.30 5.30 39.18
C SER A 48 -4.97 5.12 39.93
N SER A 49 -4.02 6.03 39.70
CA SER A 49 -3.16 6.52 40.77
C SER A 49 -2.99 8.03 40.64
N ARG A 50 -3.12 8.66 41.81
CA ARG A 50 -3.36 10.06 42.11
C ARG A 50 -2.10 10.62 42.73
N ALA A 51 -1.57 11.72 42.21
CA ALA A 51 -0.69 12.64 42.93
C ALA A 51 -0.92 14.05 42.34
N GLN A 52 -1.83 14.81 42.97
CA GLN A 52 -1.52 15.97 43.81
C GLN A 52 -1.16 17.22 43.00
N SER A 53 -2.18 18.05 42.74
CA SER A 53 -2.02 19.49 42.52
C SER A 53 -1.86 20.20 43.87
N PRO A 54 -1.27 21.40 43.87
CA PRO A 54 -1.85 22.51 44.60
C PRO A 54 -2.31 23.63 43.66
N ALA A 55 -3.42 24.23 44.07
CA ALA A 55 -4.11 25.34 43.44
C ALA A 55 -3.40 26.67 43.69
N ILE A 56 -3.52 27.60 42.72
CA ILE A 56 -3.50 29.04 43.00
C ILE A 56 -4.71 29.67 42.31
N ASN A 57 -5.48 30.38 43.13
CA ASN A 57 -6.66 31.18 42.82
C ASN A 57 -6.32 32.41 41.95
N GLY A 58 -7.26 32.84 41.11
CA GLY A 58 -7.21 34.15 40.45
C GLY A 58 -8.51 34.43 39.69
N LYS A 59 -9.41 35.18 40.33
CA LYS A 59 -10.76 35.54 39.88
C LYS A 59 -10.77 36.60 38.77
N SER A 60 -11.89 36.59 38.03
CA SER A 60 -12.66 37.72 37.48
C SER A 60 -12.12 38.59 36.34
N GLY A 61 -12.92 38.68 35.28
CA GLY A 61 -12.90 39.80 34.32
C GLY A 61 -13.53 39.49 32.95
N LYS A 62 -14.86 39.62 32.81
CA LYS A 62 -15.57 39.89 31.53
C LYS A 62 -16.31 41.24 31.71
N PRO A 63 -16.82 41.90 30.65
CA PRO A 63 -16.23 42.22 29.35
C PRO A 63 -16.40 43.72 29.00
N GLY A 64 -15.57 44.27 28.11
CA GLY A 64 -15.76 45.62 27.53
C GLY A 64 -16.58 45.59 26.24
N ARG A 65 -17.74 46.24 26.27
CA ARG A 65 -18.68 46.60 25.17
C ARG A 65 -18.32 48.06 24.80
N PHE A 66 -18.03 48.46 23.55
CA PHE A 66 -18.89 48.96 22.46
C PHE A 66 -17.92 49.48 21.36
N GLY A 67 -18.21 49.57 20.06
CA GLY A 67 -19.52 49.59 19.42
C GLY A 67 -19.52 49.24 17.92
N LYS A 68 -20.74 49.30 17.38
CA LYS A 68 -21.16 49.22 15.97
C LYS A 68 -22.08 50.46 15.76
N PRO A 69 -22.58 50.75 14.55
CA PRO A 69 -21.97 50.78 13.22
C PRO A 69 -22.21 52.14 12.53
N GLY A 70 -21.36 52.57 11.60
CA GLY A 70 -21.69 53.67 10.69
C GLY A 70 -22.53 53.17 9.51
N GLN A 71 -23.76 53.67 9.35
CA GLN A 71 -24.63 53.39 8.22
C GLN A 71 -24.45 54.40 7.05
N SER A 72 -24.39 53.83 5.85
CA SER A 72 -24.93 54.27 4.56
C SER A 72 -24.66 55.69 4.02
N GLY A 73 -23.86 55.75 2.94
CA GLY A 73 -24.09 56.64 1.80
C GLY A 73 -24.62 55.83 0.61
N LYS A 74 -25.67 56.32 -0.06
CA LYS A 74 -26.34 55.70 -1.22
C LYS A 74 -25.52 55.87 -2.52
N PRO A 75 -25.77 55.02 -3.54
CA PRO A 75 -24.86 54.81 -4.68
C PRO A 75 -25.11 55.78 -5.84
N GLY A 76 -24.01 56.27 -6.44
CA GLY A 76 -24.00 56.89 -7.76
C GLY A 76 -23.75 55.84 -8.85
N LYS A 77 -24.62 55.83 -9.87
CA LYS A 77 -24.58 54.89 -11.01
C LYS A 77 -23.51 55.26 -12.04
N SER A 78 -22.88 54.19 -12.52
CA SER A 78 -22.31 53.93 -13.86
C SER A 78 -21.16 54.78 -14.40
N GLY A 79 -19.98 54.15 -14.41
CA GLY A 79 -19.06 54.16 -15.54
C GLY A 79 -18.50 52.74 -15.71
N LYS A 80 -18.93 52.02 -16.75
CA LYS A 80 -18.34 50.74 -17.17
C LYS A 80 -16.89 50.99 -17.58
N SER A 81 -15.92 50.45 -16.84
CA SER A 81 -14.55 50.27 -17.34
C SER A 81 -14.06 48.87 -17.00
N GLY A 82 -13.73 48.14 -18.06
CA GLY A 82 -12.88 46.94 -18.11
C GLY A 82 -13.07 45.86 -17.05
N LYS A 83 -13.91 44.85 -17.34
CA LYS A 83 -13.60 43.49 -16.87
C LYS A 83 -12.30 43.08 -17.55
N SER A 84 -11.21 43.11 -16.79
CA SER A 84 -9.90 42.64 -17.20
C SER A 84 -9.97 41.15 -17.58
N ALA A 85 -9.53 40.85 -18.79
CA ALA A 85 -9.41 39.48 -19.33
C ALA A 85 -8.45 38.58 -18.51
N GLU A 86 -7.70 39.15 -17.56
CA GLU A 86 -6.77 38.44 -16.67
C GLU A 86 -7.49 37.63 -15.58
N GLY A 87 -8.62 38.11 -15.06
CA GLY A 87 -9.37 37.37 -14.02
C GLY A 87 -10.08 36.13 -14.56
N GLU A 88 -10.58 36.19 -15.79
CA GLU A 88 -11.26 35.06 -16.45
C GLU A 88 -10.28 34.04 -17.05
N ARG A 89 -9.04 34.45 -17.41
CA ARG A 89 -7.95 33.51 -17.74
C ARG A 89 -7.50 32.73 -16.51
N SER A 90 -7.28 33.43 -15.39
CA SER A 90 -6.88 32.80 -14.12
C SER A 90 -7.85 31.70 -13.66
N ALA A 91 -9.17 31.94 -13.75
CA ALA A 91 -10.18 30.94 -13.39
C ALA A 91 -10.21 29.73 -14.34
N ARG A 92 -10.10 29.94 -15.66
CA ARG A 92 -10.06 28.84 -16.65
C ARG A 92 -8.76 28.05 -16.58
N ASP A 93 -7.64 28.72 -16.32
CA ASP A 93 -6.34 28.09 -16.14
C ASP A 93 -6.36 27.23 -14.87
N LEU A 94 -6.93 27.71 -13.76
CA LEU A 94 -7.11 26.93 -12.54
C LEU A 94 -8.01 25.70 -12.74
N GLU A 95 -9.12 25.82 -13.49
CA GLU A 95 -9.95 24.66 -13.90
C GLU A 95 -9.21 23.70 -14.84
N ARG A 96 -8.27 24.18 -15.66
CA ARG A 96 -7.44 23.38 -16.56
C ARG A 96 -6.41 22.57 -15.77
N PHE A 97 -5.79 23.16 -14.76
CA PHE A 97 -4.87 22.49 -13.84
C PHE A 97 -5.58 21.40 -13.00
N ASN A 98 -6.87 21.58 -12.70
CA ASN A 98 -7.69 20.54 -12.08
C ASN A 98 -7.91 19.30 -12.99
N ARG A 99 -7.66 19.38 -14.30
CA ARG A 99 -7.62 18.20 -15.21
C ARG A 99 -6.29 17.46 -15.17
N GLY A 100 -5.30 17.99 -14.45
CA GLY A 100 -4.10 17.29 -14.04
C GLY A 100 -3.00 17.09 -15.10
N VAL A 101 -3.08 17.70 -16.29
CA VAL A 101 -1.97 17.68 -17.27
C VAL A 101 -1.97 18.99 -18.05
N LEU A 102 -0.78 19.54 -18.34
CA LEU A 102 -0.62 20.70 -19.22
C LEU A 102 -0.92 20.34 -20.69
N PRO A 103 -1.39 21.32 -21.49
CA PRO A 103 -1.50 21.18 -22.94
C PRO A 103 -0.21 20.72 -23.60
N GLU A 104 -0.32 19.96 -24.69
CA GLU A 104 0.83 19.35 -25.40
C GLU A 104 1.88 20.37 -25.87
N ASN A 105 1.45 21.58 -26.23
CA ASN A 105 2.30 22.66 -26.69
C ASN A 105 3.01 23.43 -25.56
N GLU A 106 2.65 23.23 -24.30
CA GLU A 106 3.26 23.92 -23.17
C GLU A 106 4.44 23.12 -22.60
N ASN A 107 5.55 23.82 -22.33
CA ASN A 107 6.72 23.22 -21.69
C ASN A 107 6.57 23.28 -20.16
N PRO A 108 6.51 22.12 -19.46
CA PRO A 108 6.26 22.09 -18.01
C PRO A 108 7.34 22.82 -17.20
N VAL A 109 8.61 22.77 -17.64
CA VAL A 109 9.73 23.44 -16.98
C VAL A 109 9.58 24.96 -17.06
N LYS A 110 9.19 25.47 -18.23
CA LYS A 110 8.98 26.91 -18.42
C LYS A 110 7.79 27.42 -17.61
N VAL A 111 6.65 26.71 -17.64
CA VAL A 111 5.44 27.08 -16.90
C VAL A 111 5.69 27.06 -15.40
N PHE A 112 6.36 26.03 -14.89
CA PHE A 112 6.72 25.94 -13.47
C PHE A 112 7.60 27.11 -13.04
N ASN A 113 8.69 27.38 -13.77
CA ASN A 113 9.64 28.43 -13.41
C ASN A 113 9.06 29.84 -13.55
N ALA A 114 8.16 30.09 -14.51
CA ALA A 114 7.46 31.36 -14.62
C ALA A 114 6.61 31.61 -13.36
N ASN A 115 5.73 30.66 -13.01
CA ASN A 115 4.90 30.79 -11.82
C ASN A 115 5.71 30.85 -10.51
N LEU A 116 6.87 30.18 -10.45
CA LEU A 116 7.76 30.26 -9.30
C LEU A 116 8.36 31.67 -9.15
N ARG A 117 8.82 32.28 -10.25
CA ARG A 117 9.39 33.63 -10.26
C ARG A 117 8.33 34.70 -9.95
N ASP A 118 7.13 34.51 -10.47
CA ASP A 118 6.02 35.45 -10.31
C ASP A 118 5.33 35.30 -8.94
N GLY A 119 5.70 34.29 -8.14
CA GLY A 119 5.10 34.01 -6.83
C GLY A 119 3.69 33.44 -6.91
N THR A 120 3.24 33.00 -8.09
CA THR A 120 1.90 32.46 -8.36
C THR A 120 1.86 30.92 -8.35
N LEU A 121 2.99 30.26 -8.09
CA LEU A 121 3.07 28.80 -8.07
C LEU A 121 2.20 28.21 -6.94
N THR A 122 1.21 27.43 -7.32
CA THR A 122 0.37 26.65 -6.40
C THR A 122 0.71 25.16 -6.48
N LYS A 123 0.35 24.38 -5.46
CA LYS A 123 0.54 22.91 -5.43
C LYS A 123 -0.12 22.23 -6.63
N ALA A 124 -1.28 22.71 -7.08
CA ALA A 124 -1.99 22.18 -8.24
C ALA A 124 -1.25 22.45 -9.56
N ILE A 125 -0.74 23.68 -9.74
CA ILE A 125 0.07 24.04 -10.92
C ILE A 125 1.35 23.20 -10.94
N ALA A 126 2.05 23.11 -9.80
CA ALA A 126 3.23 22.28 -9.64
C ALA A 126 2.94 20.82 -10.02
N ALA A 127 1.92 20.20 -9.41
CA ALA A 127 1.55 18.81 -9.66
C ALA A 127 1.27 18.54 -11.15
N SER A 128 0.56 19.45 -11.84
CA SER A 128 0.32 19.33 -13.28
C SER A 128 1.59 19.43 -14.11
N CYS A 129 2.51 20.34 -13.77
CA CYS A 129 3.80 20.47 -14.44
C CYS A 129 4.63 19.18 -14.28
N LEU A 130 4.74 18.66 -13.05
CA LEU A 130 5.49 17.43 -12.77
C LEU A 130 4.87 16.21 -13.44
N LYS A 131 3.55 16.06 -13.37
CA LYS A 131 2.81 14.99 -14.04
C LYS A 131 3.01 15.02 -15.55
N THR A 132 3.01 16.21 -16.14
CA THR A 132 3.29 16.40 -17.57
C THR A 132 4.73 16.02 -17.90
N ALA A 133 5.70 16.45 -17.09
CA ALA A 133 7.11 16.13 -17.28
C ALA A 133 7.35 14.61 -17.22
N VAL A 134 6.80 13.93 -16.20
CA VAL A 134 6.89 12.47 -16.07
C VAL A 134 6.25 11.75 -17.24
N ARG A 135 5.06 12.19 -17.70
CA ARG A 135 4.37 11.57 -18.85
C ARG A 135 5.16 11.71 -20.16
N ARG A 136 5.90 12.81 -20.31
CA ARG A 136 6.70 13.10 -21.51
C ARG A 136 8.16 12.69 -21.36
N GLU A 137 8.50 11.99 -20.27
CA GLU A 137 9.86 11.54 -19.95
C GLU A 137 10.89 12.69 -19.99
N ASN A 138 10.46 13.89 -19.62
CA ASN A 138 11.31 15.09 -19.58
C ASN A 138 11.92 15.25 -18.19
N TYR A 139 13.03 14.55 -17.96
CA TYR A 139 13.70 14.47 -16.65
C TYR A 139 14.82 15.50 -16.47
N ASP A 140 15.38 16.05 -17.54
CA ASP A 140 16.51 17.00 -17.51
C ASP A 140 16.13 18.39 -16.99
N GLY A 141 14.85 18.63 -16.71
CA GLY A 141 14.32 19.93 -16.31
C GLY A 141 14.61 20.35 -14.87
N GLY A 142 15.17 19.48 -14.02
CA GLY A 142 15.45 19.75 -12.61
C GLY A 142 14.19 20.10 -11.80
N LEU A 143 13.03 19.59 -12.23
CA LEU A 143 11.73 19.93 -11.66
C LEU A 143 11.52 19.28 -10.29
N GLY A 144 12.07 18.10 -10.06
CA GLY A 144 12.07 17.44 -8.75
C GLY A 144 12.83 18.26 -7.73
N GLU A 145 14.07 18.62 -8.05
CA GLU A 145 14.93 19.49 -7.24
C GLU A 145 14.28 20.86 -6.97
N ALA A 146 13.73 21.51 -7.99
CA ALA A 146 13.06 22.80 -7.84
C ALA A 146 11.83 22.70 -6.92
N THR A 147 11.03 21.64 -7.06
CA THR A 147 9.82 21.43 -6.25
C THR A 147 10.17 21.19 -4.79
N ILE A 148 11.11 20.30 -4.48
CA ILE A 148 11.45 19.99 -3.08
C ILE A 148 12.04 21.21 -2.37
N LYS A 149 12.84 22.03 -3.08
CA LYS A 149 13.37 23.30 -2.56
C LYS A 149 12.26 24.30 -2.28
N TRP A 150 11.25 24.38 -3.16
CA TRP A 150 10.09 25.25 -2.98
C TRP A 150 9.27 24.86 -1.73
N ILE A 151 8.95 23.58 -1.55
CA ILE A 151 8.15 23.11 -0.40
C ILE A 151 9.00 22.77 0.85
N TRP A 152 10.29 23.13 0.86
CA TRP A 152 11.25 22.63 1.85
C TRP A 152 10.82 22.87 3.30
N LYS A 153 10.31 24.07 3.59
CA LYS A 153 9.85 24.49 4.93
C LYS A 153 8.42 24.06 5.25
N GLU A 154 7.71 23.49 4.27
CA GLU A 154 6.29 23.13 4.32
C GLU A 154 6.05 21.62 4.52
N HIS A 155 7.07 20.82 4.83
CA HIS A 155 6.91 19.36 5.02
C HIS A 155 5.80 18.95 5.99
N ASP A 156 5.57 19.73 7.05
CA ASP A 156 4.48 19.48 8.00
C ASP A 156 3.12 20.03 7.57
N SER A 157 3.05 20.86 6.52
CA SER A 157 1.76 21.29 5.92
C SER A 157 1.21 20.26 4.94
N TYR A 158 1.85 19.09 4.80
CA TYR A 158 1.38 18.00 3.96
C TYR A 158 -0.02 17.53 4.38
N GLU A 159 -0.98 17.71 3.48
CA GLU A 159 -2.38 17.31 3.64
C GLU A 159 -2.65 16.02 2.88
N PHE A 160 -2.78 14.92 3.61
CA PHE A 160 -3.26 13.66 3.04
C PHE A 160 -4.81 13.68 2.91
N PRO A 161 -5.40 13.26 1.78
CA PRO A 161 -4.77 12.67 0.58
C PRO A 161 -4.48 13.66 -0.55
N LYS A 162 -4.67 14.97 -0.34
CA LYS A 162 -4.62 15.98 -1.41
C LYS A 162 -3.24 16.13 -2.05
N ASP A 163 -2.19 16.06 -1.25
CA ASP A 163 -0.81 16.34 -1.69
C ASP A 163 -0.06 15.09 -2.20
N VAL A 164 -0.70 13.93 -2.23
CA VAL A 164 -0.07 12.64 -2.59
C VAL A 164 0.45 12.64 -4.02
N GLU A 165 -0.30 13.19 -4.98
CA GLU A 165 0.13 13.24 -6.38
C GLU A 165 1.37 14.13 -6.56
N LEU A 166 1.37 15.32 -5.94
CA LEU A 166 2.51 16.24 -5.99
C LEU A 166 3.77 15.54 -5.45
N LEU A 167 3.64 14.89 -4.30
CA LEU A 167 4.73 14.16 -3.66
C LEU A 167 5.25 13.02 -4.55
N ASP A 168 4.35 12.21 -5.12
CA ASP A 168 4.71 11.08 -5.96
C ASP A 168 5.48 11.51 -7.22
N TYR A 169 5.00 12.52 -7.94
CA TYR A 169 5.69 13.02 -9.13
C TYR A 169 7.02 13.71 -8.80
N MET A 170 7.08 14.49 -7.72
CA MET A 170 8.33 15.10 -7.26
C MET A 170 9.39 14.04 -6.98
N ILE A 171 9.02 12.97 -6.27
CA ILE A 171 9.96 11.90 -5.90
C ILE A 171 10.41 11.09 -7.12
N ARG A 172 9.52 10.80 -8.06
CA ARG A 172 9.90 10.16 -9.34
C ARG A 172 10.93 10.97 -10.09
N LEU A 173 10.73 12.28 -10.20
CA LEU A 173 11.68 13.18 -10.86
C LEU A 173 13.01 13.25 -10.11
N LEU A 174 12.99 13.35 -8.78
CA LEU A 174 14.23 13.35 -7.97
C LEU A 174 15.06 12.07 -8.16
N VAL A 175 14.43 10.91 -8.33
CA VAL A 175 15.13 9.66 -8.63
C VAL A 175 15.79 9.72 -10.01
N GLN A 176 15.08 10.18 -11.03
CA GLN A 176 15.63 10.33 -12.38
C GLN A 176 16.73 11.39 -12.45
N GLU A 177 16.64 12.43 -11.61
CA GLU A 177 17.65 13.49 -11.49
C GLU A 177 18.88 13.07 -10.65
N GLY A 178 18.85 11.91 -9.98
CA GLY A 178 19.91 11.47 -9.06
C GLY A 178 20.07 12.38 -7.82
N LYS A 179 18.95 12.95 -7.34
CA LYS A 179 18.89 13.94 -6.24
C LYS A 179 18.16 13.42 -5.01
N GLU A 180 18.15 12.10 -4.78
CA GLU A 180 17.40 11.49 -3.67
C GLU A 180 17.90 11.91 -2.29
N ASP A 181 19.15 12.35 -2.17
CA ASP A 181 19.69 12.86 -0.90
C ASP A 181 18.95 14.11 -0.40
N LEU A 182 18.39 14.92 -1.31
CA LEU A 182 17.51 16.03 -0.94
C LEU A 182 16.22 15.49 -0.28
N LEU A 183 15.67 14.41 -0.82
CA LEU A 183 14.48 13.77 -0.28
C LEU A 183 14.76 13.14 1.09
N TRP A 184 15.89 12.47 1.27
CA TRP A 184 16.27 11.92 2.57
C TRP A 184 16.48 13.01 3.61
N SER A 185 17.19 14.08 3.23
CA SER A 185 17.36 15.26 4.07
C SER A 185 16.02 15.90 4.45
N TRP A 186 15.04 15.85 3.54
CA TRP A 186 13.67 16.30 3.80
C TRP A 186 12.93 15.36 4.75
N ILE A 187 12.92 14.04 4.50
CA ILE A 187 12.32 12.98 5.35
C ILE A 187 12.82 13.05 6.80
N GLU A 188 14.10 13.29 6.97
CA GLU A 188 14.79 13.31 8.26
C GLU A 188 14.60 14.63 9.02
N GLN A 189 13.88 15.63 8.48
CA GLN A 189 13.59 16.85 9.22
C GLN A 189 12.69 16.58 10.43
N LYS A 190 13.01 17.22 11.57
CA LYS A 190 12.18 17.14 12.78
C LYS A 190 10.79 17.72 12.51
N SER A 191 9.75 16.92 12.75
CA SER A 191 8.37 17.39 12.64
C SER A 191 8.10 18.54 13.62
N ARG A 192 7.62 19.64 13.06
CA ARG A 192 7.12 20.86 13.67
C ARG A 192 5.65 20.77 14.07
N LYS A 193 4.91 19.72 13.65
CA LYS A 193 3.54 19.48 14.16
C LYS A 193 3.60 19.31 15.68
N ARG A 194 3.09 20.32 16.39
CA ARG A 194 2.93 20.33 17.86
C ARG A 194 1.49 19.95 18.18
N GLY A 195 1.31 18.92 19.01
CA GLY A 195 -0.01 18.47 19.45
C GLY A 195 -0.05 16.95 19.70
N ASN A 196 -1.13 16.49 20.34
CA ASN A 196 -1.44 15.08 20.58
C ASN A 196 -1.93 14.39 19.28
N LEU A 197 -1.16 14.48 18.20
CA LEU A 197 -1.43 13.72 16.98
C LEU A 197 -0.82 12.33 17.10
N GLY A 198 -1.57 11.31 16.67
CA GLY A 198 -1.04 9.95 16.58
C GLY A 198 0.12 9.87 15.57
N PRO A 199 1.01 8.87 15.67
CA PRO A 199 2.14 8.70 14.75
C PRO A 199 1.73 8.66 13.27
N LYS A 200 0.53 8.14 12.96
CA LYS A 200 -0.01 8.09 11.60
C LYS A 200 -0.21 9.47 10.99
N ASP A 201 -0.80 10.41 11.73
CA ASP A 201 -1.12 11.75 11.21
C ASP A 201 0.10 12.69 11.31
N ARG A 202 0.95 12.46 12.31
CA ARG A 202 2.16 13.24 12.53
C ARG A 202 3.23 12.97 11.47
N PHE A 203 3.37 11.72 11.05
CA PHE A 203 4.44 11.28 10.13
C PHE A 203 3.91 10.70 8.80
N ALA A 204 2.67 11.01 8.44
CA ALA A 204 2.04 10.54 7.20
C ALA A 204 2.91 10.81 5.96
N TRP A 205 3.43 12.03 5.84
CA TRP A 205 4.24 12.45 4.70
C TRP A 205 5.54 11.65 4.56
N ARG A 206 6.17 11.22 5.68
CA ARG A 206 7.35 10.35 5.65
C ARG A 206 7.00 8.97 5.13
N ALA A 207 5.86 8.43 5.57
CA ALA A 207 5.38 7.12 5.15
C ALA A 207 5.10 7.09 3.64
N ASP A 208 4.41 8.11 3.14
CA ASP A 208 4.12 8.27 1.71
C ASP A 208 5.39 8.53 0.90
N ALA A 209 6.29 9.39 1.39
CA ALA A 209 7.54 9.69 0.71
C ALA A 209 8.41 8.45 0.54
N VAL A 210 8.58 7.63 1.59
CA VAL A 210 9.33 6.38 1.51
C VAL A 210 8.64 5.38 0.58
N LYS A 211 7.31 5.25 0.65
CA LYS A 211 6.55 4.38 -0.26
C LYS A 211 6.75 4.78 -1.73
N SER A 212 6.61 6.08 -2.03
CA SER A 212 6.83 6.61 -3.37
C SER A 212 8.28 6.44 -3.80
N LEU A 213 9.26 6.63 -2.92
CA LEU A 213 10.68 6.41 -3.23
C LEU A 213 10.99 4.95 -3.58
N VAL A 214 10.47 4.00 -2.78
CA VAL A 214 10.56 2.55 -3.09
C VAL A 214 10.00 2.26 -4.49
N THR A 215 8.85 2.86 -4.80
CA THR A 215 8.17 2.65 -6.08
C THR A 215 9.00 3.25 -7.22
N SER A 216 9.43 4.50 -7.10
CA SER A 216 10.26 5.18 -8.10
C SER A 216 11.56 4.42 -8.39
N LYS A 217 12.25 3.94 -7.35
CA LYS A 217 13.46 3.13 -7.50
C LYS A 217 13.20 1.79 -8.20
N ALA A 218 12.12 1.10 -7.83
CA ALA A 218 11.74 -0.15 -8.48
C ALA A 218 11.49 0.03 -9.99
N PHE A 219 10.77 1.09 -10.37
CA PHE A 219 10.44 1.36 -11.77
C PHE A 219 11.56 2.04 -12.57
N ALA A 220 12.56 2.62 -11.92
CA ALA A 220 13.78 3.09 -12.56
C ALA A 220 14.77 1.96 -12.86
N SER A 221 14.65 0.83 -12.15
CA SER A 221 15.46 -0.37 -12.38
C SER A 221 14.89 -1.26 -13.48
N GLU A 222 15.76 -1.79 -14.33
CA GLU A 222 15.38 -2.68 -15.44
C GLU A 222 15.22 -4.14 -14.99
N ASP A 223 16.02 -4.63 -14.03
CA ASP A 223 16.15 -6.08 -13.79
C ASP A 223 16.17 -6.53 -12.31
N SER A 224 16.39 -5.62 -11.35
CA SER A 224 16.49 -5.93 -9.92
C SER A 224 15.69 -4.97 -9.03
N LEU A 225 15.29 -5.40 -7.83
CA LEU A 225 14.63 -4.54 -6.81
C LEU A 225 15.59 -4.05 -5.73
N ASP A 226 16.89 -4.17 -5.92
CA ASP A 226 17.90 -3.96 -4.89
C ASP A 226 17.87 -2.55 -4.32
N GLU A 227 17.81 -1.52 -5.16
CA GLU A 227 17.72 -0.13 -4.71
C GLU A 227 16.42 0.14 -3.94
N ALA A 228 15.30 -0.44 -4.38
CA ALA A 228 14.02 -0.31 -3.69
C ALA A 228 14.04 -0.97 -2.31
N LEU A 229 14.67 -2.15 -2.20
CA LEU A 229 14.87 -2.85 -0.92
C LEU A 229 15.81 -2.07 0.00
N GLN A 230 16.90 -1.51 -0.53
CA GLN A 230 17.82 -0.66 0.22
C GLN A 230 17.13 0.59 0.77
N VAL A 231 16.25 1.24 -0.01
CA VAL A 231 15.43 2.36 0.47
C VAL A 231 14.58 1.94 1.67
N PHE A 232 13.88 0.79 1.57
CA PHE A 232 13.07 0.29 2.67
C PHE A 232 13.91 0.00 3.93
N LEU A 233 15.06 -0.67 3.76
CA LEU A 233 15.97 -1.02 4.86
C LEU A 233 16.61 0.21 5.50
N ARG A 234 16.95 1.24 4.70
CA ARG A 234 17.40 2.56 5.19
C ARG A 234 16.31 3.23 6.02
N ALA A 235 15.07 3.27 5.53
CA ALA A 235 13.95 3.84 6.27
C ALA A 235 13.70 3.09 7.59
N LYS A 236 13.83 1.75 7.59
CA LYS A 236 13.70 0.92 8.80
C LYS A 236 14.78 1.22 9.84
N SER A 237 15.99 1.48 9.37
CA SER A 237 17.16 1.75 10.22
C SER A 237 17.28 3.21 10.63
N SER A 238 16.38 4.08 10.17
CA SER A 238 16.40 5.51 10.47
C SER A 238 16.15 5.76 11.96
N THR A 239 16.92 6.67 12.54
CA THR A 239 16.69 7.18 13.90
C THR A 239 15.41 8.01 13.99
N TYR A 240 14.86 8.44 12.85
CA TYR A 240 13.61 9.18 12.78
C TYR A 240 12.43 8.23 12.67
N SER A 241 11.36 8.51 13.41
CA SER A 241 10.11 7.75 13.33
C SER A 241 9.51 7.83 11.92
N ILE A 242 9.58 6.74 11.17
CA ILE A 242 8.96 6.56 9.85
C ILE A 242 7.93 5.42 9.94
N PRO A 243 6.63 5.67 9.69
CA PRO A 243 5.64 4.61 9.61
C PRO A 243 5.90 3.73 8.38
N LEU A 244 6.39 2.51 8.59
CA LEU A 244 6.82 1.63 7.48
C LEU A 244 5.70 0.84 6.82
N ALA A 245 4.49 0.81 7.38
CA ALA A 245 3.40 -0.05 6.87
C ALA A 245 3.06 0.19 5.38
N PRO A 246 2.97 1.45 4.87
CA PRO A 246 2.75 1.69 3.44
C PRO A 246 3.89 1.19 2.56
N ALA A 247 5.14 1.50 2.93
CA ALA A 247 6.33 1.06 2.20
C ALA A 247 6.49 -0.47 2.22
N ARG A 248 6.22 -1.12 3.36
CA ARG A 248 6.23 -2.58 3.52
C ARG A 248 5.25 -3.24 2.55
N THR A 249 4.02 -2.74 2.52
CA THR A 249 2.95 -3.25 1.65
C THR A 249 3.34 -3.09 0.17
N GLU A 250 3.89 -1.94 -0.20
CA GLU A 250 4.28 -1.66 -1.58
C GLU A 250 5.48 -2.52 -2.01
N THR A 251 6.51 -2.60 -1.18
CA THR A 251 7.70 -3.45 -1.44
C THR A 251 7.29 -4.91 -1.63
N ALA A 252 6.40 -5.44 -0.77
CA ALA A 252 5.90 -6.80 -0.89
C ALA A 252 5.13 -7.01 -2.22
N LYS A 253 4.33 -6.04 -2.66
CA LYS A 253 3.63 -6.12 -3.95
C LYS A 253 4.60 -6.11 -5.13
N LEU A 254 5.65 -5.29 -5.08
CA LEU A 254 6.67 -5.20 -6.13
C LEU A 254 7.44 -6.52 -6.24
N LEU A 255 7.84 -7.11 -5.11
CA LEU A 255 8.51 -8.43 -5.05
C LEU A 255 7.66 -9.57 -5.64
N MET A 256 6.34 -9.44 -5.66
CA MET A 256 5.41 -10.43 -6.20
C MET A 256 4.82 -9.98 -7.55
N MET A 257 5.43 -8.99 -8.21
CA MET A 257 4.92 -8.46 -9.46
C MET A 257 5.36 -9.35 -10.64
N PRO A 258 4.42 -9.87 -11.45
CA PRO A 258 4.78 -10.65 -12.63
C PRO A 258 5.32 -9.74 -13.74
N ALA A 259 6.24 -10.27 -14.56
CA ALA A 259 6.83 -9.58 -15.71
C ALA A 259 5.78 -9.18 -16.76
N SER A 260 4.78 -10.05 -16.98
CA SER A 260 3.65 -9.78 -17.86
C SER A 260 2.33 -9.94 -17.11
N LYS A 261 1.41 -8.99 -17.29
CA LYS A 261 0.02 -9.15 -16.87
C LYS A 261 -0.66 -10.12 -17.84
N LYS A 262 -0.50 -11.43 -17.64
CA LYS A 262 -1.33 -12.41 -18.34
C LYS A 262 -2.77 -12.17 -17.90
N ALA A 263 -3.66 -11.89 -18.85
CA ALA A 263 -5.09 -11.80 -18.58
C ALA A 263 -5.53 -13.11 -17.90
N PHE A 264 -6.40 -13.00 -16.90
CA PHE A 264 -6.97 -14.12 -16.13
C PHE A 264 -7.77 -15.13 -17.00
N GLU A 265 -7.85 -14.91 -18.31
CA GLU A 265 -8.77 -15.52 -19.27
C GLU A 265 -8.17 -16.60 -20.17
N ASN A 266 -6.88 -16.90 -20.09
CA ASN A 266 -6.34 -17.94 -20.98
C ASN A 266 -6.61 -19.34 -20.41
N ASP A 267 -7.31 -20.18 -21.20
CA ASP A 267 -7.54 -21.63 -21.04
C ASP A 267 -6.25 -22.48 -20.90
N GLN A 268 -5.09 -21.85 -20.89
CA GLN A 268 -3.82 -22.49 -20.57
C GLN A 268 -3.77 -22.61 -19.05
N GLY A 269 -3.76 -23.84 -18.54
CA GLY A 269 -3.78 -24.14 -17.10
C GLY A 269 -2.70 -23.44 -16.26
N PRO A 270 -2.57 -23.79 -14.97
CA PRO A 270 -1.67 -23.09 -14.04
C PRO A 270 -0.23 -23.05 -14.58
N GLN A 271 0.32 -21.84 -14.74
CA GLN A 271 1.69 -21.60 -15.20
C GLN A 271 2.52 -20.95 -14.09
N VAL A 272 3.82 -21.25 -14.08
CA VAL A 272 4.77 -20.58 -13.20
C VAL A 272 4.96 -19.15 -13.68
N GLU A 273 4.73 -18.20 -12.77
CA GLU A 273 4.90 -16.77 -13.03
C GLU A 273 6.38 -16.44 -13.11
N GLN A 274 6.75 -15.64 -14.10
CA GLN A 274 8.06 -15.00 -14.15
C GLN A 274 8.00 -13.67 -13.44
N LEU A 275 8.93 -13.44 -12.53
CA LEU A 275 9.07 -12.18 -11.81
C LEU A 275 9.50 -11.06 -12.75
N ARG A 276 9.00 -9.85 -12.47
CA ARG A 276 9.42 -8.66 -13.21
C ARG A 276 10.91 -8.33 -13.00
N TRP A 277 11.42 -8.57 -11.79
CA TRP A 277 12.81 -8.29 -11.43
C TRP A 277 13.50 -9.58 -10.92
N PRO A 278 13.88 -10.48 -11.85
CA PRO A 278 14.41 -11.80 -11.50
C PRO A 278 15.80 -11.75 -10.84
N ASN A 279 16.56 -10.67 -11.03
CA ASN A 279 17.94 -10.54 -10.54
C ASN A 279 18.03 -9.86 -9.16
N THR A 280 16.93 -9.84 -8.40
CA THR A 280 16.91 -9.24 -7.05
C THR A 280 17.81 -10.03 -6.09
N ASP A 281 18.70 -9.35 -5.37
CA ASP A 281 19.64 -9.98 -4.44
C ASP A 281 18.91 -10.72 -3.30
N LEU A 282 19.35 -11.96 -3.07
CA LEU A 282 18.75 -12.84 -2.08
C LEU A 282 18.92 -12.30 -0.65
N LYS A 283 20.07 -11.69 -0.31
CA LYS A 283 20.31 -11.19 1.05
C LYS A 283 19.46 -9.97 1.36
N LEU A 284 19.26 -9.08 0.39
CA LEU A 284 18.33 -7.95 0.50
C LEU A 284 16.89 -8.44 0.66
N TRP A 285 16.48 -9.42 -0.15
CA TRP A 285 15.18 -10.05 -0.04
C TRP A 285 14.95 -10.66 1.34
N GLU A 286 15.92 -11.42 1.86
CA GLU A 286 15.83 -12.05 3.19
C GLU A 286 15.80 -11.03 4.32
N SER A 287 16.57 -9.94 4.18
CA SER A 287 16.58 -8.83 5.13
C SER A 287 15.21 -8.15 5.18
N PHE A 288 14.58 -7.94 4.03
CA PHE A 288 13.21 -7.46 3.95
C PHE A 288 12.22 -8.45 4.55
N PHE A 289 12.31 -9.74 4.20
CA PHE A 289 11.42 -10.78 4.72
C PHE A 289 11.47 -10.89 6.25
N LYS A 290 12.66 -10.84 6.85
CA LYS A 290 12.86 -10.79 8.31
C LYS A 290 12.27 -9.53 8.94
N ALA A 291 12.24 -8.43 8.20
CA ALA A 291 11.72 -7.15 8.67
C ALA A 291 10.18 -7.06 8.73
N ILE A 292 9.46 -8.00 8.11
CA ILE A 292 7.99 -8.11 8.14
C ILE A 292 7.56 -8.61 9.52
N ASP A 293 6.77 -7.85 10.28
CA ASP A 293 6.37 -8.23 11.64
C ASP A 293 5.12 -9.12 11.65
N ALA A 294 5.24 -10.33 12.20
CA ALA A 294 4.12 -11.27 12.34
C ALA A 294 2.98 -10.77 13.23
N ARG A 295 3.22 -9.82 14.14
CA ARG A 295 2.22 -9.31 15.08
C ARG A 295 1.40 -8.15 14.51
N GLU A 296 1.94 -7.41 13.55
CA GLU A 296 1.30 -6.22 12.98
C GLU A 296 0.61 -6.47 11.62
N ASP A 297 1.03 -7.49 10.86
CA ASP A 297 0.53 -7.75 9.51
C ASP A 297 -0.74 -8.63 9.51
N VAL A 298 -1.86 -8.03 9.92
CA VAL A 298 -3.16 -8.72 10.06
C VAL A 298 -4.01 -8.68 8.76
N SER A 299 -3.66 -7.82 7.79
CA SER A 299 -4.46 -7.58 6.58
C SER A 299 -4.06 -8.45 5.39
N GLU A 300 -2.77 -8.70 5.19
CA GLU A 300 -2.22 -9.56 4.13
C GLU A 300 -1.08 -10.41 4.69
N PRO A 301 -1.17 -11.76 4.64
CA PRO A 301 -0.14 -12.61 5.21
C PRO A 301 1.06 -12.66 4.24
N PHE A 302 1.83 -11.58 4.13
CA PHE A 302 3.00 -11.53 3.23
C PHE A 302 4.03 -12.61 3.57
N ARG A 303 4.17 -12.96 4.85
CA ARG A 303 5.04 -14.06 5.31
C ARG A 303 4.75 -15.41 4.68
N VAL A 304 3.51 -15.66 4.24
CA VAL A 304 3.14 -16.94 3.60
C VAL A 304 3.17 -16.85 2.07
N GLN A 305 3.17 -15.64 1.52
CA GLN A 305 3.10 -15.42 0.07
C GLN A 305 4.45 -15.13 -0.55
N LEU A 306 5.28 -14.31 0.11
CA LEU A 306 6.59 -13.92 -0.41
C LEU A 306 7.53 -15.11 -0.68
N PRO A 307 7.56 -16.20 0.12
CA PRO A 307 8.43 -17.34 -0.18
C PRO A 307 8.19 -17.95 -1.57
N LEU A 308 6.98 -17.82 -2.12
CA LEU A 308 6.66 -18.25 -3.49
C LEU A 308 7.45 -17.47 -4.56
N TYR A 309 7.98 -16.30 -4.21
CA TYR A 309 8.68 -15.36 -5.09
C TYR A 309 10.11 -15.10 -4.59
N ARG A 310 10.73 -16.10 -3.98
CA ARG A 310 12.10 -16.01 -3.48
C ARG A 310 13.11 -16.09 -4.67
N PRO A 311 14.17 -15.25 -4.71
CA PRO A 311 15.05 -15.16 -5.87
C PRO A 311 15.82 -16.45 -6.25
N ASP A 312 16.17 -17.29 -5.28
CA ASP A 312 16.90 -18.55 -5.49
C ASP A 312 15.98 -19.72 -5.89
N GLY A 313 14.67 -19.52 -5.85
CA GLY A 313 13.67 -20.50 -6.26
C GLY A 313 12.36 -20.35 -5.48
N PRO A 314 11.20 -20.58 -6.13
CA PRO A 314 9.90 -20.44 -5.49
C PRO A 314 9.67 -21.52 -4.42
N ASP A 315 9.24 -21.13 -3.22
CA ASP A 315 8.79 -22.03 -2.15
C ASP A 315 7.27 -21.95 -1.95
N PRO A 316 6.49 -22.92 -2.44
CA PRO A 316 5.03 -22.92 -2.29
C PRO A 316 4.55 -23.41 -0.91
N GLN A 317 5.42 -23.98 -0.07
CA GLN A 317 5.00 -24.69 1.16
C GLN A 317 4.33 -23.79 2.20
N PRO A 318 4.86 -22.58 2.49
CA PRO A 318 4.20 -21.66 3.42
C PRO A 318 2.78 -21.29 2.98
N TYR A 319 2.60 -21.08 1.66
CA TYR A 319 1.32 -20.73 1.07
C TYR A 319 0.32 -21.90 1.15
N LEU A 320 0.77 -23.12 0.80
CA LEU A 320 -0.04 -24.33 0.88
C LEU A 320 -0.49 -24.62 2.31
N LYS A 321 0.44 -24.56 3.27
CA LYS A 321 0.16 -24.77 4.70
C LYS A 321 -0.87 -23.79 5.23
N TYR A 322 -0.74 -22.51 4.86
CA TYR A 322 -1.71 -21.49 5.26
C TYR A 322 -3.07 -21.68 4.57
N SER A 323 -3.09 -22.10 3.31
CA SER A 323 -4.33 -22.43 2.59
C SER A 323 -5.08 -23.58 3.25
N ARG A 324 -4.37 -24.63 3.70
CA ARG A 324 -4.95 -25.73 4.51
C ARG A 324 -5.51 -25.23 5.83
N HIS A 325 -4.80 -24.33 6.50
CA HIS A 325 -5.31 -23.69 7.71
C HIS A 325 -6.62 -22.91 7.44
N LEU A 326 -6.68 -22.12 6.36
CA LEU A 326 -7.89 -21.40 5.96
C LEU A 326 -9.06 -22.35 5.68
N ALA A 327 -8.82 -23.47 4.99
CA ALA A 327 -9.85 -24.48 4.71
C ALA A 327 -10.48 -25.05 6.01
N GLY A 328 -9.68 -25.20 7.08
CA GLY A 328 -10.15 -25.59 8.41
C GLY A 328 -10.88 -24.49 9.19
N HIS A 329 -10.90 -23.23 8.71
CA HIS A 329 -11.44 -22.07 9.42
C HIS A 329 -12.45 -21.28 8.55
N PRO A 330 -13.70 -21.76 8.40
CA PRO A 330 -14.70 -21.14 7.54
C PRO A 330 -14.98 -19.66 7.84
N SER A 331 -14.89 -19.24 9.10
CA SER A 331 -15.08 -17.85 9.51
C SER A 331 -13.99 -16.91 8.97
N LEU A 332 -12.75 -17.39 8.83
CA LEU A 332 -11.65 -16.64 8.22
C LEU A 332 -11.84 -16.53 6.71
N VAL A 333 -12.25 -17.62 6.07
CA VAL A 333 -12.58 -17.63 4.64
C VAL A 333 -13.69 -16.63 4.33
N GLN A 334 -14.77 -16.61 5.12
CA GLN A 334 -15.86 -15.63 4.96
C GLN A 334 -15.41 -14.17 5.08
N LYS A 335 -14.44 -13.88 5.96
CA LYS A 335 -13.84 -12.55 6.06
C LYS A 335 -12.98 -12.24 4.83
N MET A 336 -12.21 -13.22 4.35
CA MET A 336 -11.33 -13.09 3.18
C MET A 336 -12.11 -12.85 1.89
N LEU A 337 -13.24 -13.53 1.69
CA LEU A 337 -14.13 -13.40 0.53
C LEU A 337 -14.63 -11.97 0.28
N LYS A 338 -14.66 -11.13 1.32
CA LYS A 338 -15.11 -9.72 1.23
C LYS A 338 -13.97 -8.74 0.93
N ARG A 339 -12.70 -9.19 0.95
CA ARG A 339 -11.52 -8.33 0.77
C ARG A 339 -11.15 -8.20 -0.71
N GLN A 340 -10.66 -7.01 -1.09
CA GLN A 340 -10.10 -6.78 -2.42
C GLN A 340 -8.79 -7.56 -2.67
N SER A 341 -8.05 -7.86 -1.60
CA SER A 341 -6.81 -8.64 -1.66
C SER A 341 -7.00 -10.12 -2.03
N LEU A 342 -8.24 -10.59 -2.15
CA LEU A 342 -8.53 -11.95 -2.59
C LEU A 342 -8.15 -12.21 -4.06
N VAL A 343 -8.28 -11.23 -4.97
CA VAL A 343 -7.89 -11.42 -6.37
C VAL A 343 -6.38 -11.73 -6.48
N PRO A 344 -5.48 -10.91 -5.90
CA PRO A 344 -4.06 -11.25 -5.82
C PRO A 344 -3.78 -12.58 -5.13
N TRP A 345 -4.53 -12.92 -4.07
CA TRP A 345 -4.40 -14.22 -3.39
C TRP A 345 -4.69 -15.38 -4.34
N ILE A 346 -5.82 -15.34 -5.07
CA ILE A 346 -6.20 -16.39 -6.01
C ILE A 346 -5.15 -16.56 -7.12
N ALA A 347 -4.63 -15.45 -7.67
CA ALA A 347 -3.56 -15.49 -8.67
C ALA A 347 -2.33 -16.24 -8.14
N ARG A 348 -1.88 -15.88 -6.92
CA ARG A 348 -0.77 -16.54 -6.21
C ARG A 348 -1.05 -18.02 -5.94
N GLY A 349 -2.31 -18.39 -5.68
CA GLY A 349 -2.72 -19.78 -5.53
C GLY A 349 -2.52 -20.60 -6.80
N ARG A 350 -2.86 -20.04 -7.97
CA ARG A 350 -2.63 -20.69 -9.27
C ARG A 350 -1.14 -20.80 -9.59
N HIS A 351 -0.34 -19.79 -9.23
CA HIS A 351 1.11 -19.84 -9.36
C HIS A 351 1.71 -20.93 -8.46
N ALA A 352 1.30 -20.99 -7.18
CA ALA A 352 1.74 -22.03 -6.24
C ALA A 352 1.33 -23.44 -6.70
N GLU A 353 0.14 -23.60 -7.27
CA GLU A 353 -0.28 -24.86 -7.90
C GLU A 353 0.71 -25.27 -9.01
N ALA A 354 1.07 -24.35 -9.90
CA ALA A 354 2.01 -24.62 -10.98
C ALA A 354 3.39 -25.06 -10.46
N VAL A 355 3.91 -24.38 -9.43
CA VAL A 355 5.19 -24.73 -8.80
C VAL A 355 5.14 -26.11 -8.13
N LEU A 356 4.04 -26.44 -7.45
CA LEU A 356 3.84 -27.77 -6.86
C LEU A 356 3.80 -28.87 -7.92
N ARG A 357 3.14 -28.62 -9.07
CA ARG A 357 3.15 -29.59 -10.19
C ARG A 357 4.55 -29.81 -10.75
N GLN A 358 5.31 -28.74 -10.96
CA GLN A 358 6.68 -28.83 -11.49
C GLN A 358 7.63 -29.55 -10.54
N SER A 359 7.41 -29.44 -9.22
CA SER A 359 8.19 -30.13 -8.20
C SER A 359 7.72 -31.57 -7.91
N GLY A 360 6.76 -32.10 -8.69
CA GLY A 360 6.26 -33.47 -8.55
C GLY A 360 5.23 -33.70 -7.44
N GLN A 361 4.75 -32.65 -6.79
CA GLN A 361 3.77 -32.71 -5.70
C GLN A 361 2.33 -32.64 -6.23
N ALA A 362 1.95 -33.61 -7.06
CA ALA A 362 0.67 -33.57 -7.80
C ALA A 362 -0.57 -33.57 -6.90
N GLU A 363 -0.57 -34.31 -5.79
CA GLU A 363 -1.69 -34.34 -4.85
C GLU A 363 -1.93 -32.98 -4.18
N ASP A 364 -0.85 -32.37 -3.70
CA ASP A 364 -0.87 -31.04 -3.08
C ASP A 364 -1.30 -29.97 -4.08
N ALA A 365 -0.83 -30.05 -5.33
CA ALA A 365 -1.26 -29.17 -6.40
C ALA A 365 -2.76 -29.32 -6.71
N ASN A 366 -3.26 -30.55 -6.83
CA ASN A 366 -4.67 -30.82 -7.10
C ASN A 366 -5.57 -30.28 -5.97
N TRP A 367 -5.17 -30.49 -4.72
CA TRP A 367 -5.88 -29.96 -3.57
C TRP A 367 -5.91 -28.42 -3.58
N LEU A 368 -4.76 -27.78 -3.79
CA LEU A 368 -4.64 -26.33 -3.80
C LEU A 368 -5.45 -25.69 -4.94
N GLY A 369 -5.42 -26.32 -6.13
CA GLY A 369 -6.20 -25.90 -7.28
C GLY A 369 -7.70 -25.97 -7.01
N ALA A 370 -8.18 -27.06 -6.40
CA ALA A 370 -9.59 -27.20 -6.02
C ALA A 370 -10.02 -26.13 -5.01
N PHE A 371 -9.22 -25.91 -3.95
CA PHE A 371 -9.48 -24.88 -2.95
C PHE A 371 -9.50 -23.47 -3.56
N THR A 372 -8.56 -23.16 -4.44
CA THR A 372 -8.46 -21.85 -5.10
C THR A 372 -9.66 -21.60 -6.02
N LYS A 373 -10.11 -22.60 -6.78
CA LYS A 373 -11.33 -22.53 -7.61
C LYS A 373 -12.57 -22.28 -6.76
N GLU A 374 -12.70 -22.99 -5.64
CA GLU A 374 -13.83 -22.80 -4.72
C GLU A 374 -13.88 -21.37 -4.16
N LEU A 375 -12.74 -20.82 -3.77
CA LEU A 375 -12.63 -19.43 -3.32
C LEU A 375 -13.03 -18.43 -4.41
N ASP A 376 -12.58 -18.66 -5.64
CA ASP A 376 -12.86 -17.81 -6.79
C ASP A 376 -14.38 -17.75 -7.06
N SER A 377 -15.02 -18.92 -7.21
CA SER A 377 -16.47 -19.03 -7.44
C SER A 377 -17.29 -18.38 -6.31
N LYS A 378 -16.91 -18.60 -5.04
CA LYS A 378 -17.58 -17.95 -3.91
C LYS A 378 -17.41 -16.43 -3.92
N SER A 379 -16.25 -15.94 -4.37
CA SER A 379 -15.94 -14.52 -4.43
C SER A 379 -16.72 -13.80 -5.54
N GLU A 380 -16.89 -14.44 -6.70
CA GLU A 380 -17.66 -13.90 -7.82
C GLU A 380 -19.12 -13.65 -7.43
N VAL A 381 -19.75 -14.60 -6.73
CA VAL A 381 -21.12 -14.44 -6.22
C VAL A 381 -21.24 -13.21 -5.32
N ILE A 382 -20.24 -12.96 -4.46
CA ILE A 382 -20.24 -11.79 -3.56
C ILE A 382 -20.01 -10.49 -4.34
N ARG A 383 -19.09 -10.48 -5.31
CA ARG A 383 -18.83 -9.31 -6.17
C ARG A 383 -20.06 -8.94 -6.98
N LYS A 384 -20.69 -9.92 -7.65
CA LYS A 384 -21.92 -9.72 -8.41
C LYS A 384 -23.03 -9.11 -7.56
N LYS A 385 -23.30 -9.67 -6.37
CA LYS A 385 -24.27 -9.09 -5.42
C LYS A 385 -23.93 -7.66 -4.98
N ARG A 386 -22.64 -7.35 -4.82
CA ARG A 386 -22.19 -6.00 -4.44
C ARG A 386 -22.39 -5.01 -5.59
N ASP A 387 -22.10 -5.42 -6.81
CA ASP A 387 -22.22 -4.59 -8.00
C ASP A 387 -23.69 -4.35 -8.35
N GLU A 388 -24.55 -5.36 -8.23
CA GLU A 388 -26.01 -5.23 -8.33
C GLU A 388 -26.54 -4.19 -7.33
N ARG A 389 -26.11 -4.24 -6.05
CA ARG A 389 -26.49 -3.27 -5.02
C ARG A 389 -26.01 -1.85 -5.34
N ARG A 390 -24.78 -1.70 -5.83
CA ARG A 390 -24.23 -0.39 -6.22
C ARG A 390 -25.00 0.22 -7.39
N THR A 391 -25.32 -0.60 -8.38
CA THR A 391 -26.13 -0.18 -9.54
C THR A 391 -27.53 0.21 -9.10
N ALA A 392 -28.17 -0.57 -8.23
CA ALA A 392 -29.48 -0.24 -7.66
C ALA A 392 -29.47 1.08 -6.85
N GLN A 393 -28.43 1.31 -6.02
CA GLN A 393 -28.27 2.57 -5.29
C GLN A 393 -28.02 3.76 -6.20
N ARG A 394 -27.21 3.60 -7.24
CA ARG A 394 -26.93 4.65 -8.23
C ARG A 394 -28.19 5.02 -9.01
N ASN A 395 -29.00 4.03 -9.38
CA ASN A 395 -30.27 4.23 -10.07
C ASN A 395 -31.32 4.88 -9.14
N GLY A 396 -31.37 4.47 -7.86
CA GLY A 396 -32.24 5.08 -6.86
C GLY A 396 -31.86 6.54 -6.55
N ALA A 397 -30.56 6.83 -6.39
CA ALA A 397 -30.07 8.19 -6.19
C ALA A 397 -30.30 9.07 -7.43
N SER A 398 -30.13 8.52 -8.64
CA SER A 398 -30.40 9.24 -9.89
C SER A 398 -31.89 9.50 -10.12
N LYS A 399 -32.77 8.62 -9.61
CA LYS A 399 -34.23 8.84 -9.61
C LYS A 399 -34.62 9.93 -8.62
N LYS A 400 -34.09 9.88 -7.39
CA LYS A 400 -34.32 10.90 -6.35
C LYS A 400 -33.81 12.28 -6.76
N PHE A 401 -32.65 12.36 -7.41
CA PHE A 401 -32.10 13.62 -7.93
C PHE A 401 -32.93 14.21 -9.07
N LYS A 402 -33.57 13.37 -9.91
CA LYS A 402 -34.52 13.82 -10.94
C LYS A 402 -35.85 14.30 -10.35
N GLU A 403 -36.33 13.65 -9.28
CA GLU A 403 -37.52 14.09 -8.54
C GLU A 403 -37.26 15.42 -7.79
N GLU A 404 -36.08 15.62 -7.20
CA GLU A 404 -35.70 16.87 -6.51
C GLU A 404 -35.44 18.06 -7.47
N LEU A 405 -35.10 17.81 -8.74
CA LEU A 405 -34.95 18.84 -9.78
C LEU A 405 -36.21 19.07 -10.62
N GLY A 406 -37.27 18.28 -10.41
CA GLY A 406 -38.51 18.30 -11.18
C GLY A 406 -39.56 19.33 -10.73
N ASP A 407 -39.39 19.96 -9.56
CA ASP A 407 -40.40 20.83 -8.93
C ASP A 407 -39.96 22.29 -8.75
N SER A 408 -39.06 22.81 -9.59
CA SER A 408 -38.88 24.27 -9.71
C SER A 408 -39.58 24.79 -10.96
N PRO A 409 -40.82 25.30 -10.85
CA PRO A 409 -41.42 26.07 -11.92
C PRO A 409 -40.63 27.39 -12.09
N LEU A 410 -40.30 27.69 -13.35
CA LEU A 410 -39.85 29.01 -13.79
C LEU A 410 -40.91 30.08 -13.51
#